data_AF-W8BK07-F1
#
_entry.id   AF-W8BK07-F1
#
_cell.length_a   1.000
_cell.length_b   1.000
_cell.length_c   1.000
_cell.angle_alpha   90.00
_cell.angle_beta   90.00
_cell.angle_gamma   90.00
#
_symmetry.space_group_name_H-M   'P 1'
#
loop_
_entity.id
_entity.type
_entity.pdbx_description
1 polymer ?
#
loop_
_entity_poly.entity_id
_entity_poly.type
_entity_poly.pdbx_seq_one_letter_code
_entity_poly.pdbx_strand_id
1 'polypeptide(L)'
;MFLRTRSLPAIARRGYNQAAQDMSGIKPPKGPGGGASINPDVPGLSSNIVKPSSGPLGPGASHSGQYKVPEYYSFNRFSYAEAEVEIAKYRLPQPSSHRK
;
A
#
# COMPACT_ATOMS: atom_id res chain seq x y z
N MET A 1 -57.83 -1.76 -13.50
CA MET A 1 -56.55 -2.06 -14.20
C MET A 1 -55.56 -2.57 -13.17
N PHE A 2 -55.25 -3.87 -13.16
CA PHE A 2 -54.40 -4.48 -12.14
C PHE A 2 -52.92 -4.33 -12.49
N LEU A 3 -52.16 -3.58 -11.68
CA LEU A 3 -50.70 -3.49 -11.78
C LEU A 3 -50.07 -4.72 -11.12
N ARG A 4 -49.57 -5.65 -11.93
CA ARG A 4 -48.72 -6.76 -11.45
C ARG A 4 -47.35 -6.21 -11.07
N THR A 5 -47.09 -6.06 -9.77
CA THR A 5 -45.73 -5.85 -9.26
C THR A 5 -44.93 -7.15 -9.42
N ARG A 6 -43.89 -7.11 -10.26
CA ARG A 6 -42.94 -8.23 -10.37
C ARG A 6 -42.04 -8.24 -9.13
N SER A 7 -42.37 -9.11 -8.18
CA SER A 7 -41.49 -9.47 -7.07
C SER A 7 -40.25 -10.17 -7.60
N LEU A 8 -39.06 -9.63 -7.31
CA LEU A 8 -37.79 -10.29 -7.60
C LEU A 8 -37.57 -11.44 -6.60
N PRO A 9 -37.06 -12.61 -7.04
CA PRO A 9 -36.87 -13.75 -6.17
C PRO A 9 -35.86 -13.45 -5.05
N ALA A 10 -36.19 -13.88 -3.82
CA ALA A 10 -35.40 -13.67 -2.62
C ALA A 10 -33.95 -14.21 -2.70
N ILE A 11 -33.68 -15.10 -3.66
CA ILE A 11 -32.37 -15.70 -3.91
C ILE A 11 -31.33 -14.64 -4.32
N ALA A 12 -31.72 -13.62 -5.08
CA ALA A 12 -30.80 -12.53 -5.48
C ALA A 12 -30.42 -11.61 -4.30
N ARG A 13 -31.22 -11.55 -3.23
CA ARG A 13 -30.89 -10.78 -2.01
C ARG A 13 -29.98 -11.53 -1.03
N ARG A 14 -29.90 -12.87 -1.13
CA ARG A 14 -29.15 -13.70 -0.18
C ARG A 14 -27.64 -13.65 -0.43
N GLY A 15 -27.22 -13.49 -1.69
CA GLY A 15 -25.79 -13.48 -2.06
C GLY A 15 -25.02 -12.22 -1.67
N TYR A 16 -25.69 -11.09 -1.43
CA TYR A 16 -25.01 -9.81 -1.15
C TYR A 16 -24.83 -9.50 0.35
N ASN A 17 -25.55 -10.18 1.25
CA ASN A 17 -25.45 -9.92 2.68
C ASN A 17 -24.43 -10.82 3.41
N GLN A 18 -23.93 -11.88 2.75
CA GLN A 18 -22.94 -12.78 3.36
C GLN A 18 -21.57 -12.08 3.54
N ALA A 19 -21.18 -11.18 2.63
CA ALA A 19 -19.93 -10.43 2.72
C ALA A 19 -19.91 -9.40 3.86
N ALA A 20 -21.08 -8.96 4.34
CA ALA A 20 -21.17 -7.99 5.44
C ALA A 20 -21.15 -8.65 6.83
N GLN A 21 -21.66 -9.88 6.95
CA GLN A 21 -21.74 -10.58 8.24
C GLN A 21 -20.46 -11.37 8.59
N ASP A 22 -19.70 -11.83 7.59
CA ASP A 22 -18.40 -12.48 7.87
C ASP A 22 -17.31 -11.49 8.33
N MET A 23 -17.56 -10.18 8.24
CA MET A 23 -16.63 -9.13 8.70
C MET A 23 -16.82 -8.73 10.17
N SER A 24 -17.86 -9.21 10.88
CA SER A 24 -18.13 -8.80 12.27
C SER A 24 -17.17 -9.40 13.30
N GLY A 25 -16.27 -10.30 12.88
CA GLY A 25 -15.21 -10.88 13.71
C GLY A 25 -13.80 -10.75 13.12
N ILE A 26 -13.67 -10.24 11.91
CA ILE A 26 -12.37 -10.04 11.27
C ILE A 26 -11.89 -8.66 11.69
N LYS A 27 -11.06 -8.62 12.73
CA LYS A 27 -10.23 -7.44 13.00
C LYS A 27 -9.58 -7.05 11.66
N PRO A 28 -9.66 -5.78 11.24
CA PRO A 28 -8.94 -5.34 10.04
C PRO A 28 -7.50 -5.83 10.19
N PRO A 29 -6.88 -6.38 9.11
CA PRO A 29 -5.50 -6.79 9.19
C PRO A 29 -4.75 -5.61 9.78
N LYS A 30 -4.08 -5.85 10.92
CA LYS A 30 -3.16 -4.88 11.49
C LYS A 30 -2.25 -4.53 10.32
N GLY A 31 -2.45 -3.34 9.75
CA GLY A 31 -1.48 -2.79 8.80
C GLY A 31 -0.13 -2.76 9.49
N PRO A 32 0.96 -2.35 8.82
CA PRO A 32 2.22 -2.11 9.50
C PRO A 32 2.08 -0.89 10.45
N GLY A 33 1.28 -1.04 11.51
CA GLY A 33 1.17 -0.21 12.69
C GLY A 33 2.24 -0.69 13.64
N GLY A 34 3.45 -0.27 13.33
CA GLY A 34 4.66 -0.57 14.05
C GLY A 34 5.77 0.04 13.22
N GLY A 35 6.39 1.11 13.72
CA GLY A 35 7.59 1.65 13.09
C GLY A 35 8.53 0.47 12.83
N ALA A 36 8.76 0.17 11.55
CA ALA A 36 9.56 -0.97 11.16
C ALA A 36 10.92 -0.77 11.82
N SER A 37 11.27 -1.66 12.76
CA SER A 37 12.62 -1.69 13.32
C SER A 37 13.57 -1.89 12.14
N ILE A 38 14.36 -0.87 11.82
CA ILE A 38 15.32 -0.92 10.71
C ILE A 38 16.26 -2.08 11.00
N ASN A 39 16.23 -3.10 10.14
CA ASN A 39 17.22 -4.17 10.22
C ASN A 39 18.58 -3.54 9.87
N PRO A 40 19.59 -3.57 10.76
CA PRO A 40 20.88 -2.94 10.47
C PRO A 40 21.57 -3.53 9.23
N ASP A 41 21.27 -4.80 8.89
CA ASP A 41 21.81 -5.46 7.70
C ASP A 41 21.13 -4.99 6.40
N VAL A 42 19.93 -4.41 6.50
CA VAL A 42 19.16 -3.87 5.38
C VAL A 42 18.69 -2.46 5.76
N PRO A 43 19.59 -1.45 5.68
CA PRO A 43 19.33 -0.10 6.18
C PRO A 43 18.19 0.63 5.46
N GLY A 44 17.63 0.05 4.40
CA GLY A 44 16.56 0.65 3.61
C GLY A 44 17.07 1.76 2.69
N LEU A 45 16.15 2.54 2.14
CA LEU A 45 16.43 3.69 1.29
C LEU A 45 16.86 4.88 2.16
N SER A 46 17.81 5.67 1.68
CA SER A 46 18.31 6.81 2.45
C SER A 46 17.27 7.94 2.59
N SER A 47 17.57 8.90 3.46
CA SER A 47 16.78 10.12 3.66
C SER A 47 16.73 11.05 2.43
N ASN A 48 17.60 10.83 1.43
CA ASN A 48 17.54 11.53 0.16
C ASN A 48 16.33 11.10 -0.68
N ILE A 49 15.91 9.84 -0.54
CA ILE A 49 14.79 9.25 -1.27
C ILE A 49 13.48 9.45 -0.52
N VAL A 50 13.45 9.08 0.76
CA VAL A 50 12.27 9.21 1.63
C VAL A 50 12.68 9.90 2.90
N LYS A 51 12.10 11.07 3.17
CA LYS A 51 12.33 11.75 4.44
C LYS A 51 11.51 11.06 5.53
N PRO A 52 12.14 10.45 6.55
CA PRO A 52 11.39 9.92 7.68
C PRO A 52 10.72 11.11 8.39
N SER A 53 9.40 11.15 8.34
CA SER A 53 8.61 12.19 9.00
C SER A 53 7.91 11.60 10.22
N SER A 54 8.14 12.19 11.39
CA SER A 54 7.30 12.01 12.57
C SER A 54 6.11 12.98 12.60
N GLY A 55 6.10 13.96 11.68
CA GLY A 55 5.05 14.96 11.53
C GLY A 55 3.96 14.56 10.51
N PRO A 56 2.90 15.39 10.39
CA PRO A 56 1.80 15.13 9.46
C PRO A 56 2.32 14.99 8.01
N LEU A 57 2.02 13.86 7.39
CA LEU A 57 2.55 13.47 6.07
C LEU A 57 1.94 14.25 4.92
N GLY A 58 0.77 14.86 5.11
CA GLY A 58 0.04 15.62 4.10
C GLY A 58 -1.42 15.85 4.53
N PRO A 59 -2.23 16.57 3.73
CA PRO A 59 -3.63 16.84 4.06
C PRO A 59 -4.43 15.55 4.27
N GLY A 60 -4.85 15.29 5.51
CA GLY A 60 -5.63 14.10 5.87
C GLY A 60 -4.84 12.78 5.91
N ALA A 61 -3.50 12.83 5.74
CA ALA A 61 -2.66 11.64 5.79
C ALA A 61 -2.24 11.32 7.23
N SER A 62 -2.56 10.12 7.69
CA SER A 62 -2.17 9.60 9.01
C SER A 62 -1.82 8.13 8.91
N HIS A 63 -0.82 7.68 9.67
CA HIS A 63 -0.48 6.26 9.83
C HIS A 63 -1.61 5.44 10.48
N SER A 64 -2.50 6.10 11.23
CA SER A 64 -3.69 5.48 11.83
C SER A 64 -4.94 5.62 10.96
N GLY A 65 -4.82 6.21 9.76
CA GLY A 65 -5.92 6.44 8.85
C GLY A 65 -6.39 5.18 8.11
N GLN A 66 -7.41 5.34 7.25
CA GLN A 66 -7.93 4.25 6.41
C GLN A 66 -6.98 3.87 5.27
N TYR A 67 -6.20 4.84 4.76
CA TYR A 67 -5.25 4.58 3.69
C TYR A 67 -3.97 3.95 4.26
N LYS A 68 -3.53 2.87 3.63
CA LYS A 68 -2.46 2.00 4.17
C LYS A 68 -1.04 2.53 3.95
N VAL A 69 -0.84 3.45 2.99
CA VAL A 69 0.50 3.90 2.58
C VAL A 69 0.58 5.44 2.55
N PRO A 70 0.36 6.11 3.69
CA PRO A 70 0.42 7.57 3.75
C PRO A 70 1.83 8.13 3.46
N GLU A 71 2.87 7.30 3.49
CA GLU A 71 4.27 7.69 3.25
C GLU A 71 4.52 8.15 1.81
N TYR A 72 3.59 7.88 0.88
CA TYR A 72 3.69 8.37 -0.50
C TYR A 72 3.84 9.91 -0.57
N TYR A 73 3.29 10.64 0.40
CA TYR A 73 3.44 12.09 0.44
C TYR A 73 4.85 12.57 0.82
N SER A 74 5.71 11.69 1.34
CA SER A 74 7.09 12.04 1.74
C SER A 74 8.11 11.91 0.62
N PHE A 75 7.70 11.46 -0.57
CA PHE A 75 8.56 11.44 -1.74
C PHE A 75 8.77 12.85 -2.30
N ASN A 76 9.95 13.07 -2.87
CA ASN A 76 10.32 14.28 -3.58
C ASN A 76 10.39 14.01 -5.10
N ARG A 77 10.59 15.07 -5.89
CA ARG A 77 10.65 14.98 -7.36
C ARG A 77 11.74 14.03 -7.88
N PHE A 78 12.84 13.90 -7.15
CA PHE A 78 14.01 13.12 -7.55
C PHE A 78 14.11 11.76 -6.84
N SER A 79 13.16 11.42 -5.96
CA SER A 79 13.19 10.16 -5.19
C SER A 79 13.39 8.93 -6.07
N TYR A 80 12.80 8.92 -7.26
CA TYR A 80 12.99 7.83 -8.22
C TYR A 80 14.45 7.70 -8.69
N ALA A 81 15.05 8.81 -9.12
CA ALA A 81 16.43 8.81 -9.63
C ALA A 81 17.45 8.49 -8.52
N GLU A 82 17.25 9.06 -7.32
CA GLU A 82 18.09 8.78 -6.16
C GLU A 82 18.02 7.29 -5.77
N ALA A 83 16.84 6.67 -5.86
CA ALA A 83 16.69 5.24 -5.62
C ALA A 83 17.42 4.38 -6.65
N GLU A 84 17.43 4.78 -7.92
CA GLU A 84 18.21 4.07 -8.93
C GLU A 84 19.71 4.09 -8.63
N VAL A 85 20.23 5.23 -8.18
CA VAL A 85 21.64 5.40 -7.80
C VAL A 85 22.00 4.54 -6.57
N GLU A 86 21.17 4.56 -5.53
CA GLU A 86 21.43 3.78 -4.31
C GLU A 86 21.37 2.27 -4.55
N ILE A 87 20.40 1.81 -5.35
CA ILE A 87 20.22 0.39 -5.64
C ILE A 87 21.28 -0.10 -6.65
N ALA A 88 21.90 0.78 -7.44
CA ALA A 88 22.91 0.41 -8.45
C ALA A 88 24.05 -0.43 -7.88
N LYS A 89 24.49 -0.18 -6.64
CA LYS A 89 25.54 -0.95 -5.95
C LYS A 89 25.18 -2.43 -5.78
N TYR A 90 23.90 -2.74 -5.66
CA TYR A 90 23.38 -4.09 -5.44
C TYR A 90 22.95 -4.79 -6.74
N ARG A 91 23.06 -4.12 -7.89
CA ARG A 91 22.72 -4.70 -9.18
C ARG A 91 23.79 -5.69 -9.61
N LEU A 92 23.36 -6.72 -10.33
CA LEU A 92 24.27 -7.63 -11.01
C LEU A 92 25.03 -6.89 -12.13
N PRO A 93 26.26 -7.30 -12.46
CA PRO A 93 26.99 -6.73 -13.57
C PRO A 93 26.19 -6.90 -14.86
N GLN A 94 26.19 -5.86 -15.68
CA GLN A 94 25.48 -5.89 -16.96
C GLN A 94 26.13 -6.93 -17.88
N PRO A 95 25.35 -7.78 -18.58
CA PRO A 95 25.92 -8.71 -19.55
C PRO A 95 26.64 -7.94 -20.65
N SER A 96 27.78 -8.44 -21.10
CA SER A 96 28.53 -7.85 -22.21
C SER A 96 28.20 -8.57 -23.51
N SER A 97 28.13 -7.82 -24.62
CA SER A 97 27.86 -8.34 -25.96
C SER A 97 29.10 -8.91 -26.65
N HIS A 98 30.23 -9.02 -25.95
CA HIS A 98 31.47 -9.50 -26.56
C HIS A 98 31.29 -10.94 -27.03
N ARG A 99 31.55 -11.17 -28.32
CA ARG A 99 31.63 -12.52 -28.88
C ARG A 99 32.88 -13.19 -28.28
N LYS A 100 32.74 -14.45 -27.86
CA LYS A 100 33.90 -15.29 -27.52
C LYS A 100 34.82 -15.44 -28.72
#